data_AF-Q5TBN3-F1
#
_entry.id   AF-Q5TBN3-F1
#
_cell.length_a   1.000
_cell.length_b   1.000
_cell.length_c   1.000
_cell.angle_alpha   90.00
_cell.angle_beta   90.00
_cell.angle_gamma   90.00
#
_symmetry.space_group_name_H-M   'P 1'
#
loop_
_entity.id
_entity.type
_entity.pdbx_description
1 polymer ?
#
loop_
_entity_poly.entity_id
_entity_poly.type
_entity_poly.pdbx_seq_one_letter_code
_entity_poly.pdbx_strand_id
1 'polypeptide(L)'
;MARGSVSDEEMMELREAFAKVDTDGNGYISFNELNDLFKAACLPLPGYRVREITENLMATGDLDQDGRISFDEFIKIFHGLKSTDVAKTFRKAINKKEGICAIGGTSEQSSVGTQHSYSEEEKYAFVNWINKALENDPDCRHVIPMNPNTNDLFNAVGDGIVLCKMINLSVPDTIDERTINKKKLTPFTIQENLNLALNSASAIGCHVVNIGAEDLKEGKPYLVLGLLWQVIKIGLFADIELSRNE
;
A
#
# COMPACT_ATOMS: atom_id res chain seq x y z
N MET A 1 -21.13 15.88 35.91
CA MET A 1 -21.07 15.24 34.57
C MET A 1 -20.97 16.36 33.55
N ALA A 2 -19.78 16.65 33.03
CA ALA A 2 -19.62 17.68 31.99
C ALA A 2 -19.90 17.04 30.63
N ARG A 3 -21.06 17.36 30.03
CA ARG A 3 -21.23 17.22 28.58
C ARG A 3 -20.36 18.32 27.96
N GLY A 4 -19.22 17.95 27.38
CA GLY A 4 -18.37 18.89 26.65
C GLY A 4 -19.17 19.44 25.47
N SER A 5 -19.56 20.71 25.55
CA SER A 5 -20.06 21.46 24.41
C SER A 5 -18.88 21.67 23.46
N VAL A 6 -18.98 21.12 22.25
CA VAL A 6 -18.09 21.45 21.11
C VAL A 6 -18.06 22.97 20.98
N SER A 7 -16.88 23.58 20.94
CA SER A 7 -16.78 25.04 20.79
C SER A 7 -17.23 25.47 19.40
N ASP A 8 -17.68 26.72 19.23
CA ASP A 8 -18.08 27.23 17.92
C ASP A 8 -16.93 27.17 16.90
N GLU A 9 -15.70 27.35 17.36
CA GLU A 9 -14.47 27.22 16.57
C GLU A 9 -14.25 25.76 16.11
N GLU A 10 -14.40 24.79 17.01
CA GLU A 10 -14.28 23.36 16.70
C GLU A 10 -15.40 22.89 15.75
N MET A 11 -16.61 23.41 15.93
CA MET A 11 -17.73 23.15 15.03
C MET A 11 -17.47 23.72 13.63
N MET A 12 -16.79 24.87 13.52
CA MET A 12 -16.39 25.45 12.24
C MET A 12 -15.34 24.57 11.55
N GLU A 13 -14.31 24.13 12.28
CA GLU A 13 -13.28 23.21 11.76
C GLU A 13 -13.90 21.90 11.25
N LEU A 14 -14.87 21.35 11.99
CA LEU A 14 -15.58 20.11 11.63
C LEU A 14 -16.41 20.29 10.35
N ARG A 15 -17.07 21.44 10.17
CA ARG A 15 -17.83 21.75 8.95
C ARG A 15 -16.91 21.91 7.75
N GLU A 16 -15.79 22.58 7.91
CA GLU A 16 -14.79 22.71 6.84
C GLU A 16 -14.19 21.35 6.47
N ALA A 17 -13.88 20.53 7.47
CA ALA A 17 -13.39 19.17 7.27
C ALA A 17 -14.41 18.30 6.53
N PHE A 18 -15.69 18.38 6.88
CA PHE A 18 -16.76 17.66 6.21
C PHE A 18 -16.91 18.09 4.76
N ALA A 19 -16.99 19.40 4.51
CA ALA A 19 -17.10 19.97 3.16
C ALA A 19 -15.88 19.66 2.28
N LYS A 20 -14.71 19.42 2.88
CA LYS A 20 -13.52 18.95 2.14
C LYS A 20 -13.70 17.52 1.65
N VAL A 21 -14.49 16.67 2.31
CA VAL A 21 -14.67 15.26 1.92
C VAL A 21 -15.90 15.08 1.03
N ASP A 22 -17.00 15.74 1.36
CA ASP A 22 -18.24 15.81 0.56
C ASP A 22 -17.99 16.64 -0.71
N THR A 23 -17.58 15.96 -1.79
CA THR A 23 -17.15 16.59 -3.04
C THR A 23 -18.29 16.92 -3.98
N ASP A 24 -19.39 16.16 -3.90
CA ASP A 24 -20.59 16.42 -4.69
C ASP A 24 -21.56 17.38 -3.98
N GLY A 25 -21.29 17.71 -2.71
CA GLY A 25 -22.05 18.68 -1.92
C GLY A 25 -23.44 18.18 -1.55
N ASN A 26 -23.65 16.87 -1.55
CA ASN A 26 -24.95 16.28 -1.29
C ASN A 26 -25.33 16.26 0.21
N GLY A 27 -24.39 16.64 1.09
CA GLY A 27 -24.57 16.67 2.54
C GLY A 27 -24.22 15.37 3.24
N TYR A 28 -23.68 14.39 2.52
CA TYR A 28 -23.29 13.07 3.00
C TYR A 28 -21.93 12.67 2.43
N ILE A 29 -21.10 12.01 3.23
CA ILE A 29 -19.84 11.44 2.76
C ILE A 29 -20.07 9.98 2.36
N SER A 30 -19.83 9.66 1.10
CA SER A 30 -19.90 8.30 0.58
C SER A 30 -18.59 7.52 0.75
N PHE A 31 -18.67 6.20 0.62
CA PHE A 31 -17.49 5.32 0.57
C PHE A 31 -16.47 5.76 -0.49
N ASN A 32 -16.95 6.19 -1.66
CA ASN A 32 -16.10 6.64 -2.76
C ASN A 32 -15.36 7.93 -2.40
N GLU A 33 -16.02 8.87 -1.75
CA GLU A 33 -15.43 10.14 -1.34
C GLU A 33 -14.38 9.98 -0.23
N LEU A 34 -14.58 9.04 0.69
CA LEU A 34 -13.53 8.65 1.63
C LEU A 34 -12.33 8.03 0.93
N ASN A 35 -12.57 7.12 -0.02
CA ASN A 35 -11.50 6.49 -0.80
C ASN A 35 -10.72 7.54 -1.60
N ASP A 36 -11.41 8.49 -2.21
CA ASP A 36 -10.81 9.56 -2.99
C ASP A 36 -10.09 10.59 -2.11
N LEU A 37 -10.58 10.86 -0.90
CA LEU A 37 -9.86 11.63 0.11
C LEU A 37 -8.50 11.00 0.42
N PHE A 38 -8.45 9.70 0.70
CA PHE A 38 -7.19 9.03 1.04
C PHE A 38 -6.23 8.92 -0.14
N LYS A 39 -6.75 8.72 -1.36
CA LYS A 39 -5.93 8.82 -2.58
C LYS A 39 -5.37 10.22 -2.78
N ALA A 40 -6.22 11.25 -2.67
CA ALA A 40 -5.83 12.64 -2.85
C ALA A 40 -4.85 13.12 -1.78
N ALA A 41 -4.96 12.61 -0.54
CA ALA A 41 -4.05 12.97 0.54
C ALA A 41 -2.59 12.52 0.32
N CYS A 42 -2.28 11.75 -0.74
CA CYS A 42 -0.94 11.24 -1.04
C CYS A 42 -0.24 10.69 0.22
N LEU A 43 -0.98 9.96 1.05
CA LEU A 43 -0.40 9.25 2.18
C LEU A 43 0.24 7.98 1.64
N PRO A 44 1.44 7.59 2.12
CA PRO A 44 2.11 6.36 1.70
C PRO A 44 1.40 5.15 2.33
N LEU A 45 0.17 4.91 1.89
CA LEU A 45 -0.68 3.84 2.37
C LEU A 45 -0.91 2.88 1.21
N PRO A 46 -0.53 1.60 1.34
CA PRO A 46 -0.93 0.57 0.39
C PRO A 46 -2.44 0.57 0.18
N GLY A 47 -2.90 0.27 -1.05
CA GLY A 47 -4.34 0.30 -1.37
C GLY A 47 -5.22 -0.56 -0.45
N TYR A 48 -4.69 -1.66 0.09
CA TYR A 48 -5.40 -2.48 1.07
C TYR A 48 -5.60 -1.78 2.42
N ARG A 49 -4.63 -0.96 2.87
CA ARG A 49 -4.73 -0.15 4.09
C ARG A 49 -5.75 0.97 3.91
N VAL A 50 -5.78 1.59 2.73
CA VAL A 50 -6.81 2.58 2.40
C VAL A 50 -8.20 1.94 2.48
N ARG A 51 -8.38 0.78 1.88
CA ARG A 51 -9.65 0.04 1.95
C ARG A 51 -10.03 -0.32 3.40
N GLU A 52 -9.10 -0.88 4.16
CA GLU A 52 -9.31 -1.23 5.58
C GLU A 52 -9.70 0.00 6.43
N ILE A 53 -9.05 1.14 6.21
CA ILE A 53 -9.36 2.39 6.92
C ILE A 53 -10.76 2.89 6.53
N THR A 54 -11.10 2.89 5.24
CA THR A 54 -12.42 3.30 4.76
C THR A 54 -13.52 2.39 5.30
N GLU A 55 -13.34 1.07 5.25
CA GLU A 55 -14.28 0.09 5.79
C GLU A 55 -14.48 0.27 7.30
N ASN A 56 -13.40 0.50 8.06
CA ASN A 56 -13.49 0.79 9.48
C ASN A 56 -14.21 2.12 9.78
N LEU A 57 -13.97 3.17 8.99
CA LEU A 57 -14.67 4.45 9.14
C LEU A 57 -16.16 4.31 8.85
N MET A 58 -16.53 3.58 7.80
CA MET A 58 -17.94 3.31 7.49
C MET A 58 -18.58 2.47 8.61
N ALA A 59 -17.96 1.36 9.01
CA ALA A 59 -18.50 0.47 10.03
C ALA A 59 -18.68 1.14 11.41
N THR A 60 -17.91 2.19 11.69
CA THR A 60 -17.99 2.94 12.96
C THR A 60 -18.82 4.21 12.87
N GLY A 61 -18.92 4.78 11.67
CA GLY A 61 -19.53 6.08 11.41
C GLY A 61 -20.96 6.01 10.93
N ASP A 62 -21.28 5.04 10.08
CA ASP A 62 -22.60 4.81 9.49
C ASP A 62 -23.49 4.09 10.51
N LEU A 63 -24.14 4.86 11.38
CA LEU A 63 -24.90 4.35 12.52
C LEU A 63 -26.31 3.95 12.12
N ASP A 64 -26.86 4.59 11.09
CA ASP A 64 -28.19 4.28 10.54
C ASP A 64 -28.13 3.29 9.36
N GLN A 65 -26.93 2.90 8.92
CA GLN A 65 -26.66 1.90 7.88
C GLN A 65 -27.21 2.30 6.51
N ASP A 66 -27.23 3.60 6.21
CA ASP A 66 -27.67 4.13 4.93
C ASP A 66 -26.58 4.05 3.84
N GLY A 67 -25.37 3.60 4.21
CA GLY A 67 -24.22 3.46 3.33
C GLY A 67 -23.47 4.77 3.10
N ARG A 68 -23.78 5.81 3.88
CA ARG A 68 -23.18 7.14 3.83
C ARG A 68 -22.89 7.62 5.26
N ILE A 69 -22.22 8.75 5.37
CA ILE A 69 -21.92 9.38 6.67
C ILE A 69 -22.48 10.79 6.65
N SER A 70 -23.49 11.04 7.48
CA SER A 70 -24.06 12.36 7.72
C SER A 70 -23.10 13.26 8.53
N PHE A 71 -23.36 14.56 8.56
CA PHE A 71 -22.55 15.50 9.36
C PHE A 71 -22.55 15.15 10.86
N ASP A 72 -23.70 14.75 11.41
CA ASP A 72 -23.81 14.36 12.83
C ASP A 72 -23.03 13.07 13.15
N GLU A 73 -22.96 12.14 12.20
CA GLU A 73 -22.13 10.93 12.30
C GLU A 73 -20.66 11.23 12.16
N PHE A 74 -20.28 12.12 11.24
CA PHE A 74 -18.92 12.60 11.09
C PHE A 74 -18.39 13.22 12.39
N ILE A 75 -19.19 14.03 13.09
CA ILE A 75 -18.86 14.57 14.42
C ILE A 75 -18.56 13.43 15.41
N LYS A 76 -19.36 12.36 15.39
CA LYS A 76 -19.13 11.19 16.27
C LYS A 76 -17.88 10.42 15.89
N ILE A 77 -17.55 10.26 14.61
CA ILE A 77 -16.29 9.68 14.16
C ILE A 77 -15.12 10.52 14.69
N PHE A 78 -15.22 11.84 14.56
CA PHE A 78 -14.18 12.79 14.92
C PHE A 78 -13.91 12.83 16.43
N HIS A 79 -14.95 12.73 17.26
CA HIS A 79 -14.80 12.72 18.73
C HIS A 79 -14.66 11.31 19.35
N GLY A 80 -15.29 10.30 18.74
CA GLY A 80 -15.47 8.96 19.32
C GLY A 80 -14.25 8.06 19.16
N LEU A 81 -13.44 8.27 18.13
CA LEU A 81 -12.22 7.53 17.92
C LEU A 81 -11.09 8.12 18.77
N LYS A 82 -11.10 7.82 20.07
CA LYS A 82 -9.97 8.12 20.96
C LYS A 82 -8.69 7.49 20.42
N SER A 83 -7.81 8.32 19.84
CA SER A 83 -6.41 8.00 19.53
C SER A 83 -6.13 6.70 18.76
N THR A 84 -7.08 6.22 17.95
CA THR A 84 -6.82 5.10 17.04
C THR A 84 -6.01 5.59 15.85
N ASP A 85 -5.17 4.72 15.29
CA ASP A 85 -4.35 5.08 14.12
C ASP A 85 -5.21 5.44 12.90
N VAL A 86 -6.42 4.90 12.81
CA VAL A 86 -7.45 5.25 11.82
C VAL A 86 -7.82 6.73 11.91
N ALA A 87 -8.17 7.23 13.10
CA ALA A 87 -8.56 8.64 13.29
C ALA A 87 -7.41 9.62 13.05
N LYS A 88 -6.19 9.26 13.49
CA LYS A 88 -4.99 10.06 13.21
C LYS A 88 -4.72 10.16 11.72
N THR A 89 -4.88 9.04 11.00
CA THR A 89 -4.67 8.97 9.55
C THR A 89 -5.73 9.75 8.79
N PHE A 90 -7.00 9.64 9.20
CA PHE A 90 -8.10 10.40 8.64
C PHE A 90 -7.91 11.91 8.82
N ARG A 91 -7.57 12.37 10.03
CA ARG A 91 -7.27 13.79 10.30
C ARG A 91 -6.11 14.31 9.46
N LYS A 92 -5.05 13.49 9.31
CA LYS A 92 -3.90 13.83 8.45
C LYS A 92 -4.32 13.94 6.98
N ALA A 93 -5.23 13.08 6.51
CA ALA A 93 -5.72 13.11 5.13
C ALA A 93 -6.51 14.39 4.83
N ILE A 94 -7.43 14.78 5.72
CA ILE A 94 -8.22 16.01 5.59
C ILE A 94 -7.33 17.25 5.55
N ASN A 95 -6.35 17.34 6.45
CA ASN A 95 -5.44 18.49 6.50
C ASN A 95 -4.56 18.59 5.25
N LYS A 96 -4.12 17.46 4.69
CA LYS A 96 -3.25 17.45 3.51
C LYS A 96 -3.99 17.82 2.21
N LYS A 97 -5.32 17.66 2.17
CA LYS A 97 -6.15 18.11 1.04
C LYS A 97 -6.13 19.64 0.84
N GLU A 98 -5.71 20.43 1.83
CA GLU A 98 -5.51 21.90 1.70
C GLU A 98 -4.48 22.29 0.63
N GLY A 99 -3.44 21.47 0.40
CA GLY A 99 -2.36 21.80 -0.52
C GLY A 99 -2.70 21.57 -2.01
N ILE A 100 -3.78 20.85 -2.32
CA ILE A 100 -4.05 20.35 -3.67
C ILE A 100 -5.17 21.14 -4.37
N CYS A 101 -6.15 21.67 -3.62
CA CYS A 101 -7.25 22.45 -4.20
C CYS A 101 -6.88 23.93 -4.50
N ALA A 102 -5.70 24.41 -4.11
CA ALA A 102 -5.25 25.78 -4.40
C ALA A 102 -4.65 25.98 -5.81
N ILE A 103 -4.53 24.93 -6.62
CA ILE A 103 -3.95 25.01 -7.98
C ILE A 103 -5.05 24.86 -9.03
N GLY A 104 -6.07 25.72 -8.92
CA GLY A 104 -6.88 26.10 -10.08
C GLY A 104 -6.12 27.19 -10.84
N GLY A 105 -5.21 26.82 -11.72
CA GLY A 105 -4.44 27.81 -12.50
C GLY A 105 -3.30 27.23 -13.32
N THR A 106 -3.57 27.07 -14.61
CA THR A 106 -2.62 27.13 -15.75
C THR A 106 -1.19 26.64 -15.51
N SER A 107 -0.87 25.46 -16.04
CA SER A 107 0.35 25.26 -16.84
C SER A 107 0.35 23.89 -17.50
N GLU A 108 0.67 23.88 -18.78
CA GLU A 108 0.81 22.72 -19.66
C GLU A 108 1.97 21.82 -19.21
N GLN A 109 1.77 21.03 -18.15
CA GLN A 109 2.60 19.85 -17.83
C GLN A 109 1.67 18.70 -17.41
N SER A 110 0.71 18.39 -18.26
CA SER A 110 -0.10 17.18 -18.20
C SER A 110 0.43 16.19 -19.24
N SER A 111 1.41 15.35 -18.89
CA SER A 111 1.72 14.12 -19.65
C SER A 111 2.73 13.15 -19.02
N VAL A 112 3.23 13.34 -17.79
CA VAL A 112 4.16 12.37 -17.18
C VAL A 112 3.85 12.11 -15.71
N GLY A 113 3.23 10.95 -15.47
CA GLY A 113 3.38 10.19 -14.24
C GLY A 113 2.49 10.60 -13.08
N THR A 114 1.39 9.88 -12.89
CA THR A 114 0.73 9.74 -11.59
C THR A 114 1.78 9.26 -10.58
N GLN A 115 2.32 10.17 -9.76
CA GLN A 115 3.29 9.85 -8.70
C GLN A 115 2.58 9.09 -7.58
N HIS A 116 2.62 7.75 -7.63
CA HIS A 116 2.26 6.92 -6.49
C HIS A 116 3.34 7.05 -5.40
N SER A 117 2.98 7.64 -4.25
CA SER A 117 3.84 7.74 -3.07
C SER A 117 3.94 6.36 -2.41
N TYR A 118 5.13 5.77 -2.41
CA TYR A 118 5.41 4.51 -1.70
C TYR A 118 6.09 4.80 -0.35
N SER A 119 5.99 3.88 0.62
CA SER A 119 6.63 4.07 1.94
C SER A 119 8.13 3.77 1.85
N GLU A 120 8.94 4.77 2.23
CA GLU A 120 10.39 4.63 2.36
C GLU A 120 10.75 3.68 3.50
N GLU A 121 9.94 3.64 4.56
CA GLU A 121 10.11 2.76 5.71
C GLU A 121 9.86 1.28 5.33
N GLU A 122 8.83 1.00 4.54
CA GLU A 122 8.57 -0.34 4.00
C GLU A 122 9.72 -0.80 3.11
N LYS A 123 10.18 0.06 2.18
CA LYS A 123 11.35 -0.24 1.35
C LYS A 123 12.57 -0.56 2.21
N TYR A 124 12.88 0.27 3.19
CA TYR A 124 14.01 0.09 4.09
C TYR A 124 13.93 -1.25 4.83
N ALA A 125 12.76 -1.59 5.37
CA ALA A 125 12.53 -2.84 6.07
C ALA A 125 12.67 -4.06 5.14
N PHE A 126 12.05 -4.02 3.95
CA PHE A 126 12.12 -5.11 2.99
C PHE A 126 13.53 -5.33 2.47
N VAL A 127 14.28 -4.28 2.17
CA VAL A 127 15.69 -4.42 1.75
C VAL A 127 16.51 -5.13 2.81
N ASN A 128 16.40 -4.72 4.08
CA ASN A 128 17.13 -5.35 5.17
C ASN A 128 16.72 -6.82 5.37
N TRP A 129 15.42 -7.11 5.24
CA TRP A 129 14.92 -8.48 5.32
C TRP A 129 15.46 -9.34 4.18
N ILE A 130 15.40 -8.86 2.94
CA ILE A 130 15.88 -9.58 1.74
C ILE A 130 17.39 -9.80 1.83
N ASN A 131 18.15 -8.77 2.21
CA ASN A 131 19.59 -8.88 2.42
C ASN A 131 19.94 -9.96 3.43
N LYS A 132 19.14 -10.08 4.51
CA LYS A 132 19.37 -11.10 5.52
C LYS A 132 18.95 -12.50 5.05
N ALA A 133 17.81 -12.60 4.37
CA ALA A 133 17.25 -13.87 3.93
C ALA A 133 18.06 -14.50 2.77
N LEU A 134 18.61 -13.67 1.88
CA LEU A 134 19.37 -14.11 0.70
C LEU A 134 20.89 -13.88 0.83
N GLU A 135 21.39 -13.62 2.05
CA GLU A 135 22.80 -13.31 2.35
C GLU A 135 23.77 -14.35 1.74
N ASN A 136 23.38 -15.62 1.76
CA ASN A 136 24.21 -16.75 1.33
C ASN A 136 23.75 -17.37 -0.02
N ASP A 137 22.75 -16.80 -0.68
CA ASP A 137 22.23 -17.38 -1.93
C ASP A 137 23.23 -17.14 -3.08
N PRO A 138 23.69 -18.19 -3.78
CA PRO A 138 24.69 -18.05 -4.84
C PRO A 138 24.16 -17.33 -6.09
N ASP A 139 22.85 -17.36 -6.32
CA ASP A 139 22.20 -16.81 -7.52
C ASP A 139 21.84 -15.34 -7.37
N CYS A 140 21.86 -14.79 -6.15
CA CYS A 140 21.54 -13.39 -5.87
C CYS A 140 22.79 -12.52 -5.56
N ARG A 141 24.00 -13.05 -5.67
CA ARG A 141 25.25 -12.34 -5.34
C ARG A 141 25.52 -11.09 -6.17
N HIS A 142 24.90 -10.96 -7.34
CA HIS A 142 25.04 -9.79 -8.21
C HIS A 142 24.19 -8.60 -7.74
N VAL A 143 23.21 -8.83 -6.85
CA VAL A 143 22.28 -7.80 -6.36
C VAL A 143 22.28 -7.66 -4.83
N ILE A 144 22.71 -8.70 -4.09
CA ILE A 144 22.81 -8.67 -2.62
C ILE A 144 24.27 -8.40 -2.20
N PRO A 145 24.53 -7.50 -1.22
CA PRO A 145 23.55 -6.71 -0.46
C PRO A 145 23.12 -5.42 -1.18
N MET A 146 21.83 -5.10 -1.10
CA MET A 146 21.24 -3.85 -1.59
C MET A 146 21.35 -2.74 -0.54
N ASN A 147 21.47 -1.47 -0.96
CA ASN A 147 21.43 -0.35 -0.02
C ASN A 147 19.98 0.09 0.28
N PRO A 148 19.51 0.00 1.55
CA PRO A 148 18.12 0.29 1.91
C PRO A 148 17.73 1.77 1.74
N ASN A 149 18.70 2.69 1.64
CA ASN A 149 18.45 4.12 1.47
C ASN A 149 18.37 4.55 -0.01
N THR A 150 18.46 3.60 -0.94
CA THR A 150 18.50 3.86 -2.38
C THR A 150 17.37 3.13 -3.10
N ASN A 151 17.35 3.23 -4.43
CA ASN A 151 16.40 2.54 -5.29
C ASN A 151 16.91 1.19 -5.80
N ASP A 152 17.99 0.65 -5.19
CA ASP A 152 18.60 -0.62 -5.58
C ASP A 152 17.58 -1.77 -5.59
N LEU A 153 16.63 -1.77 -4.65
CA LEU A 153 15.54 -2.76 -4.59
C LEU A 153 14.79 -2.88 -5.92
N PHE A 154 14.41 -1.74 -6.51
CA PHE A 154 13.58 -1.69 -7.70
C PHE A 154 14.32 -2.17 -8.95
N ASN A 155 15.64 -1.98 -8.98
CA ASN A 155 16.49 -2.51 -10.03
C ASN A 155 16.78 -4.01 -9.82
N ALA A 156 17.01 -4.42 -8.58
CA ALA A 156 17.37 -5.79 -8.22
C ALA A 156 16.26 -6.81 -8.50
N VAL A 157 14.99 -6.40 -8.44
CA VAL A 157 13.86 -7.29 -8.79
C VAL A 157 13.64 -7.44 -10.29
N GLY A 158 14.27 -6.59 -11.12
CA GLY A 158 13.98 -6.47 -12.54
C GLY A 158 14.37 -7.70 -13.39
N ASP A 159 15.21 -8.60 -12.87
CA ASP A 159 15.55 -9.87 -13.51
C ASP A 159 14.68 -11.07 -13.06
N GLY A 160 13.82 -10.85 -12.05
CA GLY A 160 12.91 -11.83 -11.48
C GLY A 160 13.53 -12.87 -10.55
N ILE A 161 14.87 -12.93 -10.40
CA ILE A 161 15.54 -13.97 -9.59
C ILE A 161 15.21 -13.76 -8.11
N VAL A 162 15.37 -12.53 -7.61
CA VAL A 162 15.06 -12.18 -6.21
C VAL A 162 13.61 -12.53 -5.89
N LEU A 163 12.66 -12.17 -6.75
CA LEU A 163 11.23 -12.46 -6.53
C LEU A 163 10.96 -13.97 -6.44
N CYS A 164 11.54 -14.77 -7.34
CA CYS A 164 11.38 -16.23 -7.30
C CYS A 164 11.92 -16.83 -5.99
N LYS A 165 13.11 -16.38 -5.55
CA LYS A 165 13.71 -16.85 -4.30
C LYS A 165 12.90 -16.46 -3.08
N MET A 166 12.35 -15.25 -3.06
CA MET A 166 11.47 -14.74 -2.00
C MET A 166 10.19 -15.57 -1.86
N ILE A 167 9.61 -16.01 -2.98
CA ILE A 167 8.44 -16.89 -3.00
C ILE A 167 8.77 -18.22 -2.33
N ASN A 168 9.90 -18.85 -2.68
CA ASN A 168 10.34 -20.11 -2.06
C ASN A 168 10.71 -19.95 -0.57
N LEU A 169 11.21 -18.78 -0.16
CA LEU A 169 11.43 -18.49 1.26
C LEU A 169 10.13 -18.40 2.05
N SER A 170 9.07 -17.90 1.40
CA SER A 170 7.75 -17.73 2.05
C SER A 170 6.96 -19.03 2.06
N VAL A 171 7.01 -19.79 0.96
CA VAL A 171 6.39 -21.10 0.81
C VAL A 171 7.39 -22.01 0.09
N PRO A 172 8.09 -22.90 0.82
CA PRO A 172 9.06 -23.82 0.25
C PRO A 172 8.50 -24.64 -0.91
N ASP A 173 9.37 -25.00 -1.86
CA ASP A 173 9.06 -25.84 -3.02
C ASP A 173 7.98 -25.31 -3.98
N THR A 174 7.61 -24.02 -3.89
CA THR A 174 6.65 -23.39 -4.82
C THR A 174 7.21 -23.29 -6.24
N ILE A 175 8.47 -22.90 -6.37
CA ILE A 175 9.19 -22.74 -7.64
C ILE A 175 10.34 -23.74 -7.67
N ASP A 176 10.37 -24.58 -8.70
CA ASP A 176 11.55 -25.38 -9.00
C ASP A 176 12.69 -24.46 -9.44
N GLU A 177 13.72 -24.34 -8.63
CA GLU A 177 14.85 -23.44 -8.91
C GLU A 177 15.56 -23.70 -10.25
N ARG A 178 15.41 -24.90 -10.82
CA ARG A 178 15.99 -25.26 -12.12
C ARG A 178 15.32 -24.54 -13.29
N THR A 179 14.09 -24.06 -13.10
CA THR A 179 13.35 -23.31 -14.12
C THR A 179 13.67 -21.82 -14.11
N ILE A 180 14.39 -21.34 -13.10
CA ILE A 180 14.83 -19.93 -13.02
C ILE A 180 16.04 -19.74 -13.93
N ASN A 181 15.94 -18.79 -14.87
CA ASN A 181 17.05 -18.38 -15.69
C ASN A 181 18.05 -17.57 -14.86
N LYS A 182 19.25 -18.12 -14.62
CA LYS A 182 20.27 -17.53 -13.71
C LYS A 182 21.51 -16.98 -14.43
N LYS A 183 21.71 -17.31 -15.71
CA LYS A 183 22.93 -16.97 -16.47
C LYS A 183 22.59 -16.37 -17.83
N LYS A 184 23.39 -15.39 -18.28
CA LYS A 184 23.24 -14.70 -19.57
C LYS A 184 21.79 -14.23 -19.80
N LEU A 185 21.33 -13.39 -18.88
CA LEU A 185 19.97 -12.84 -18.91
C LEU A 185 19.76 -12.01 -20.19
N THR A 186 18.79 -12.42 -20.98
CA THR A 186 18.29 -11.72 -22.16
C THR A 186 16.94 -11.09 -21.82
N PRO A 187 16.44 -10.10 -22.58
CA PRO A 187 15.11 -9.56 -22.33
C PRO A 187 14.01 -10.63 -22.27
N PHE A 188 14.13 -11.68 -23.09
CA PHE A 188 13.18 -12.80 -23.10
C PHE A 188 13.27 -13.65 -21.82
N THR A 189 14.47 -14.07 -21.42
CA THR A 189 14.64 -14.92 -20.23
C THR A 189 14.35 -14.18 -18.92
N ILE A 190 14.56 -12.87 -18.88
CA ILE A 190 14.08 -12.00 -17.80
C ILE A 190 12.55 -12.02 -17.74
N GLN A 191 11.89 -11.84 -18.88
CA GLN A 191 10.43 -11.87 -18.93
C GLN A 191 9.86 -13.24 -18.52
N GLU A 192 10.52 -14.35 -18.85
CA GLU A 192 10.18 -15.68 -18.36
C GLU A 192 10.29 -15.78 -16.83
N ASN A 193 11.39 -15.29 -16.23
CA ASN A 193 11.55 -15.27 -14.77
C ASN A 193 10.45 -14.45 -14.08
N LEU A 194 10.12 -13.28 -14.63
CA LEU A 194 9.11 -12.40 -14.05
C LEU A 194 7.70 -13.00 -14.15
N ASN A 195 7.36 -13.62 -15.29
CA ASN A 195 6.10 -14.35 -15.42
C ASN A 195 6.05 -15.56 -14.49
N LEU A 196 7.15 -16.29 -14.32
CA LEU A 196 7.26 -17.38 -13.37
C LEU A 196 7.00 -16.89 -11.94
N ALA A 197 7.61 -15.78 -11.54
CA ALA A 197 7.38 -15.17 -10.23
C ALA A 197 5.91 -14.76 -10.04
N LEU A 198 5.29 -14.09 -11.01
CA LEU A 198 3.89 -13.65 -10.93
C LEU A 198 2.91 -14.81 -10.82
N ASN A 199 3.06 -15.83 -11.67
CA ASN A 199 2.21 -17.02 -11.64
C ASN A 199 2.34 -17.78 -10.33
N SER A 200 3.57 -17.91 -9.82
CA SER A 200 3.87 -18.59 -8.56
C SER A 200 3.34 -17.81 -7.36
N ALA A 201 3.49 -16.48 -7.37
CA ALA A 201 2.91 -15.60 -6.36
C ALA A 201 1.37 -15.74 -6.33
N SER A 202 0.73 -15.79 -7.50
CA SER A 202 -0.72 -16.04 -7.58
C SER A 202 -1.11 -17.40 -6.99
N ALA A 203 -0.30 -18.44 -7.23
CA ALA A 203 -0.56 -19.79 -6.74
C ALA A 203 -0.51 -19.91 -5.21
N ILE A 204 0.33 -19.11 -4.56
CA ILE A 204 0.42 -19.05 -3.08
C ILE A 204 -0.61 -18.08 -2.46
N GLY A 205 -1.47 -17.45 -3.26
CA GLY A 205 -2.55 -16.60 -2.78
C GLY A 205 -2.30 -15.09 -2.84
N CYS A 206 -1.26 -14.62 -3.56
CA CYS A 206 -1.07 -13.19 -3.80
C CYS A 206 -2.07 -12.67 -4.85
N HIS A 207 -2.61 -11.46 -4.63
CA HIS A 207 -3.46 -10.79 -5.60
C HIS A 207 -2.63 -10.02 -6.63
N VAL A 208 -2.41 -10.64 -7.80
CA VAL A 208 -1.55 -10.11 -8.89
C VAL A 208 -2.31 -9.70 -10.16
N VAL A 209 -3.61 -9.40 -10.06
CA VAL A 209 -4.51 -9.22 -11.21
C VAL A 209 -4.20 -7.98 -12.08
N ASN A 210 -3.45 -7.02 -11.54
CA ASN A 210 -3.11 -5.75 -12.21
C ASN A 210 -1.59 -5.47 -12.24
N ILE A 211 -0.76 -6.51 -12.30
CA ILE A 211 0.70 -6.39 -12.39
C ILE A 211 1.23 -7.28 -13.50
N GLY A 212 1.97 -6.69 -14.44
CA GLY A 212 2.63 -7.41 -15.53
C GLY A 212 4.13 -7.58 -15.30
N ALA A 213 4.74 -8.47 -16.08
CA ALA A 213 6.20 -8.64 -16.07
C ALA A 213 6.93 -7.33 -16.44
N GLU A 214 6.40 -6.53 -17.36
CA GLU A 214 7.05 -5.26 -17.72
C GLU A 214 7.03 -4.25 -16.57
N ASP A 215 5.98 -4.23 -15.75
CA ASP A 215 5.91 -3.35 -14.58
C ASP A 215 7.00 -3.67 -13.54
N LEU A 216 7.29 -4.96 -13.37
CA LEU A 216 8.35 -5.44 -12.49
C LEU A 216 9.74 -5.20 -13.08
N LYS A 217 9.88 -5.37 -14.40
CA LYS A 217 11.12 -5.08 -15.13
C LYS A 217 11.48 -3.60 -15.09
N GLU A 218 10.49 -2.72 -15.18
CA GLU A 218 10.65 -1.27 -14.99
C GLU A 218 10.84 -0.87 -13.52
N GLY A 219 10.66 -1.80 -12.58
CA GLY A 219 10.84 -1.56 -11.15
C GLY A 219 9.82 -0.59 -10.55
N LYS A 220 8.55 -0.62 -11.02
CA LYS A 220 7.50 0.31 -10.53
C LYS A 220 7.33 0.19 -9.00
N PRO A 221 7.68 1.23 -8.20
CA PRO A 221 7.86 1.07 -6.76
C PRO A 221 6.65 0.52 -6.01
N TYR A 222 5.45 1.03 -6.30
CA TYR A 222 4.21 0.63 -5.63
C TYR A 222 3.80 -0.82 -5.94
N LEU A 223 4.12 -1.32 -7.13
CA LEU A 223 3.84 -2.71 -7.53
C LEU A 223 4.84 -3.67 -6.92
N VAL A 224 6.13 -3.32 -6.97
CA VAL A 224 7.21 -4.12 -6.37
C VAL A 224 7.00 -4.27 -4.86
N LEU A 225 6.78 -3.16 -4.14
CA LEU A 225 6.56 -3.20 -2.69
C LEU A 225 5.26 -3.92 -2.33
N GLY A 226 4.20 -3.71 -3.11
CA GLY A 226 2.92 -4.40 -2.89
C GLY A 226 3.00 -5.91 -3.07
N LEU A 227 3.79 -6.38 -4.05
CA LEU A 227 4.04 -7.81 -4.24
C LEU A 227 4.93 -8.39 -3.12
N LEU A 228 6.05 -7.73 -2.81
CA LEU A 228 6.96 -8.15 -1.75
C LEU A 228 6.25 -8.24 -0.39
N TRP A 229 5.40 -7.26 -0.06
CA TRP A 229 4.61 -7.30 1.17
C TRP A 229 3.72 -8.55 1.25
N GLN A 230 2.99 -8.87 0.18
CA GLN A 230 2.11 -10.04 0.17
C GLN A 230 2.89 -11.35 0.36
N VAL A 231 4.02 -11.48 -0.35
CA VAL A 231 4.91 -12.64 -0.24
C VAL A 231 5.47 -12.78 1.17
N ILE A 232 6.09 -11.71 1.71
CA ILE A 232 6.66 -11.71 3.07
C ILE A 232 5.59 -11.99 4.13
N LYS A 233 4.39 -11.42 3.97
CA LYS A 233 3.26 -11.66 4.87
C LYS A 233 2.90 -13.15 4.90
N ILE A 234 2.80 -13.81 3.75
CA ILE A 234 2.48 -15.25 3.69
C ILE A 234 3.51 -16.06 4.49
N GLY A 235 4.82 -15.81 4.28
CA GLY A 235 5.88 -16.52 5.00
C GLY A 235 5.82 -16.31 6.51
N LEU A 236 5.66 -15.06 6.97
CA LEU A 236 5.60 -14.75 8.40
C LEU A 236 4.39 -15.40 9.10
N PHE A 237 3.24 -15.52 8.42
CA PHE A 237 2.06 -16.17 9.00
C PHE A 237 2.18 -17.69 9.00
N ALA A 238 2.80 -18.29 7.98
CA ALA A 238 3.04 -19.73 7.93
C ALA A 238 3.92 -20.22 9.11
N ASP A 239 4.98 -19.48 9.45
CA ASP A 239 5.86 -19.78 10.59
C ASP A 239 5.11 -19.75 11.94
N ILE A 240 4.16 -18.81 12.10
CA ILE A 240 3.33 -18.69 13.32
C ILE A 240 2.35 -19.85 13.44
N GLU A 241 1.77 -20.31 12.33
CA GLU A 241 0.84 -21.45 12.34
C GLU A 241 1.57 -22.78 12.57
N LEU A 242 2.74 -22.98 11.97
CA LEU A 242 3.56 -24.17 12.18
C LEU A 242 4.03 -24.27 13.64
N SER A 243 4.53 -23.18 14.21
CA SER A 243 5.00 -23.14 15.61
C SER A 243 3.89 -23.29 16.67
N ARG A 244 2.61 -23.11 16.29
CA ARG A 244 1.45 -23.37 17.16
C ARG A 244 0.97 -24.82 17.14
N ASN A 245 1.38 -25.60 16.15
CA ASN A 245 0.95 -26.97 15.93
C ASN A 245 1.98 -28.02 16.36
N GLU A 246 3.14 -27.58 16.86
CA GLU A 246 4.13 -28.39 17.61
C GLU A 246 3.95 -28.24 19.13
#